data_AF-A0A6A6GDD3-F1
#
_entry.id   AF-A0A6A6GDD3-F1
#
_cell.length_a   1.000
_cell.length_b   1.000
_cell.length_c   1.000
_cell.angle_alpha   90.00
_cell.angle_beta   90.00
_cell.angle_gamma   90.00
#
_symmetry.space_group_name_H-M   'P 1'
#
loop_
_entity.id
_entity.type
_entity.pdbx_description
1 polymer ?
#
loop_
_entity_poly.entity_id
_entity_poly.type
_entity_poly.pdbx_seq_one_letter_code
_entity_poly.pdbx_strand_id
1 'polypeptide(L)'
;MRASTAAVGILFRSPLVPRAGSFVCRRCLHSKGASTKTIKAVRETAFLKAFKTPTQRSIRHVSSDIAAPASPLASLSRSIGVRKTPRANSFPETNSKSVAYWLLGSAASVFGLVIFGGLTRLTESGLSITEWRPVAGSVPPTNQDMWESEFALYRASPEFKQLNSRMTLEEFKQIYWMEWIHRIWGRVVGVTFLLPTAYFIIRRRVTGRMALKLTGICGLIGFQGFLGWWMVKSGLKDDLFAPGSHPRVSQYRLTAHLGTAFICYLAMFWNGISILRDNKLLADPAKAQQLLNANSHPGLKLFRRSVAGLLALVFVTAMSGGLVAGLDAGLIYNEFPYMGLGLTPPKKELFDPFYSHVPDQSDLWWRNMLENPSLVQLDHRILATTTFTAVMGMWAYTKFNPKVRSLMTGPARRGVTGVVGLVWMQVILGISTLLYLVPVPVASAHQAGALALLTGTIFLGNRIWISRRLTAQIAQRLAVAKSGAMRSTHRLGRGHIQHPVTTL
;
A
#
# COMPACT_ATOMS: atom_id res chain seq x y z
N MET A 1 -64.65 -12.69 42.05
CA MET A 1 -65.66 -11.72 41.55
C MET A 1 -65.09 -11.09 40.30
N ARG A 2 -65.58 -11.48 39.11
CA ARG A 2 -66.36 -10.66 38.14
C ARG A 2 -65.69 -9.33 37.75
N ALA A 3 -65.64 -8.83 36.52
CA ALA A 3 -65.89 -9.25 35.14
C ALA A 3 -65.65 -8.01 34.23
N SER A 4 -65.36 -8.22 32.93
CA SER A 4 -65.79 -7.41 31.76
C SER A 4 -65.35 -5.94 31.58
N THR A 5 -64.51 -5.60 30.58
CA THR A 5 -64.77 -5.26 29.14
C THR A 5 -65.47 -3.90 28.87
N ALA A 6 -64.86 -3.03 28.05
CA ALA A 6 -65.38 -2.61 26.73
C ALA A 6 -64.61 -1.42 26.12
N ALA A 7 -64.45 -1.48 24.79
CA ALA A 7 -63.95 -0.44 23.89
C ALA A 7 -65.11 0.30 23.20
N VAL A 8 -64.93 1.54 22.75
CA VAL A 8 -65.72 2.17 21.66
C VAL A 8 -64.86 3.22 20.92
N GLY A 9 -64.84 3.17 19.59
CA GLY A 9 -64.41 4.26 18.70
C GLY A 9 -65.54 4.71 17.77
N ILE A 10 -65.34 5.81 17.03
CA ILE A 10 -66.03 6.33 15.80
C ILE A 10 -65.23 7.60 15.40
N LEU A 11 -64.64 7.86 14.21
CA LEU A 11 -64.99 7.88 12.77
C LEU A 11 -65.43 9.26 12.19
N PHE A 12 -64.85 9.57 11.00
CA PHE A 12 -65.07 10.68 10.01
C PHE A 12 -64.37 12.03 10.28
N ARG A 13 -63.69 12.73 9.32
CA ARG A 13 -63.83 12.84 7.85
C ARG A 13 -62.55 13.46 7.21
N SER A 14 -62.19 13.07 5.99
CA SER A 14 -61.09 13.63 5.15
C SER A 14 -61.38 15.06 4.65
N PRO A 15 -60.36 15.83 4.16
CA PRO A 15 -60.15 15.87 2.70
C PRO A 15 -58.71 16.13 2.17
N LEU A 16 -58.48 15.60 0.95
CA LEU A 16 -57.82 16.18 -0.24
C LEU A 16 -56.29 16.43 -0.31
N VAL A 17 -55.71 15.79 -1.32
CA VAL A 17 -54.37 15.96 -1.92
C VAL A 17 -54.33 17.21 -2.84
N PRO A 18 -53.19 17.90 -2.96
CA PRO A 18 -52.68 18.17 -4.30
C PRO A 18 -51.17 17.90 -4.49
N ARG A 19 -50.84 17.64 -5.77
CA ARG A 19 -49.55 17.25 -6.35
C ARG A 19 -48.48 18.35 -6.37
N ALA A 20 -47.24 17.86 -6.33
CA ALA A 20 -45.96 18.41 -6.77
C ALA A 20 -45.94 19.68 -7.65
N GLY A 21 -45.19 20.68 -7.18
CA GLY A 21 -44.62 21.78 -7.96
C GLY A 21 -43.15 21.98 -7.57
N SER A 22 -42.27 22.02 -8.56
CA SER A 22 -40.82 22.17 -8.48
C SER A 22 -40.41 23.52 -7.86
N PHE A 23 -39.62 23.49 -6.79
CA PHE A 23 -39.12 24.70 -6.13
C PHE A 23 -37.84 25.21 -6.83
N VAL A 24 -37.95 26.39 -7.44
CA VAL A 24 -36.84 27.16 -8.04
C VAL A 24 -36.28 28.12 -7.00
N CYS A 25 -34.97 28.01 -6.70
CA CYS A 25 -34.30 28.89 -5.75
C CYS A 25 -34.13 30.30 -6.34
N ARG A 26 -34.93 31.26 -5.85
CA ARG A 26 -34.88 32.69 -6.20
C ARG A 26 -33.63 33.45 -5.69
N ARG A 27 -32.69 32.79 -5.01
CA ARG A 27 -31.47 33.44 -4.48
C ARG A 27 -30.27 33.39 -5.44
N CYS A 28 -30.39 32.70 -6.57
CA CYS A 28 -29.34 32.60 -7.59
C CYS A 28 -29.42 33.66 -8.71
N LEU A 29 -30.41 34.57 -8.68
CA LEU A 29 -30.67 35.54 -9.76
C LEU A 29 -30.11 36.95 -9.54
N HIS A 30 -29.47 37.24 -8.39
CA HIS A 30 -28.84 38.54 -8.14
C HIS A 30 -27.48 38.41 -7.46
N SER A 31 -26.44 38.20 -8.27
CA SER A 31 -25.09 38.69 -7.99
C SER A 31 -24.38 38.94 -9.33
N LYS A 32 -24.43 40.19 -9.78
CA LYS A 32 -23.61 40.70 -10.90
C LYS A 32 -22.42 41.45 -10.30
N GLY A 33 -21.23 41.10 -10.78
CA GLY A 33 -20.12 42.04 -10.95
C GLY A 33 -19.14 42.19 -9.80
N ALA A 34 -18.22 41.24 -9.65
CA ALA A 34 -16.88 41.52 -9.14
C ALA A 34 -15.84 41.02 -10.14
N SER A 35 -15.01 41.96 -10.59
CA SER A 35 -13.98 41.86 -11.61
C SER A 35 -13.11 40.60 -11.48
N THR A 36 -13.09 39.77 -12.51
CA THR A 36 -12.17 38.65 -12.67
C THR A 36 -10.76 39.19 -12.85
N LYS A 37 -9.94 39.16 -11.78
CA LYS A 37 -8.48 39.21 -11.93
C LYS A 37 -8.07 37.99 -12.75
N THR A 38 -7.74 38.22 -14.01
CA THR A 38 -7.12 37.24 -14.89
C THR A 38 -5.83 36.74 -14.24
N ILE A 39 -5.85 35.50 -13.74
CA ILE A 39 -4.62 34.81 -13.36
C ILE A 39 -3.85 34.64 -14.68
N LYS A 40 -2.81 35.46 -14.88
CA LYS A 40 -1.85 35.27 -15.97
C LYS A 40 -1.32 33.84 -15.87
N ALA A 41 -1.63 33.03 -16.88
CA ALA A 41 -1.00 31.74 -17.08
C ALA A 41 0.53 31.94 -17.03
N VAL A 42 1.18 31.10 -16.23
CA VAL A 42 2.64 31.04 -16.12
C VAL A 42 3.22 30.94 -17.54
N ARG A 43 4.01 31.95 -17.91
CA ARG A 43 4.79 32.00 -19.16
C ARG A 43 5.49 30.65 -19.37
N GLU A 44 5.21 30.01 -20.51
CA GLU A 44 6.00 28.87 -20.97
C GLU A 44 7.47 29.30 -21.11
N THR A 45 8.32 28.81 -20.21
CA THR A 45 9.77 28.96 -20.34
C THR A 45 10.29 27.98 -21.41
N ALA A 46 11.34 28.38 -22.13
CA ALA A 46 11.94 27.60 -23.22
C ALA A 46 12.33 26.15 -22.82
N PHE A 47 12.49 25.90 -21.52
CA PHE A 47 12.76 24.60 -20.93
C PHE A 47 11.60 23.59 -21.07
N LEU A 48 10.34 24.05 -21.09
CA LEU A 48 9.14 23.19 -21.16
C LEU A 48 8.72 22.82 -22.60
N LYS A 49 9.23 23.51 -23.63
CA LYS A 49 9.05 23.13 -25.04
C LYS A 49 9.95 21.97 -25.46
N ALA A 50 11.05 21.71 -24.75
CA ALA A 50 11.96 20.60 -25.06
C ALA A 50 11.39 19.20 -24.77
N PHE A 51 10.32 19.10 -23.97
CA PHE A 51 9.74 17.82 -23.52
C PHE A 51 8.40 17.44 -24.16
N LYS A 52 7.89 18.23 -25.12
CA LYS A 52 6.54 18.02 -25.71
C LYS A 52 6.49 17.75 -27.22
N THR A 53 7.61 17.48 -27.89
CA THR A 53 7.59 17.12 -29.33
C THR A 53 7.97 15.66 -29.54
N PRO A 54 7.14 14.84 -30.21
CA PRO A 54 7.55 13.55 -30.73
C PRO A 54 8.30 13.79 -32.04
N THR A 55 9.62 13.86 -32.00
CA THR A 55 10.43 13.90 -33.22
C THR A 55 10.53 12.49 -33.80
N GLN A 56 9.55 12.13 -34.63
CA GLN A 56 9.79 11.22 -35.76
C GLN A 56 10.71 11.94 -36.74
N ARG A 57 12.03 11.77 -36.57
CA ARG A 57 12.98 12.09 -37.64
C ARG A 57 13.09 10.86 -38.52
N SER A 58 12.23 10.80 -39.53
CA SER A 58 12.47 9.98 -40.71
C SER A 58 13.63 10.63 -41.46
N ILE A 59 14.82 10.04 -41.37
CA ILE A 59 15.91 10.36 -42.29
C ILE A 59 15.55 9.64 -43.59
N ARG A 60 14.91 10.36 -44.52
CA ARG A 60 14.91 9.98 -45.93
C ARG A 60 16.33 10.16 -46.44
N HIS A 61 17.12 9.08 -46.44
CA HIS A 61 18.20 8.97 -47.41
C HIS A 61 17.56 8.70 -48.76
N VAL A 62 17.53 9.70 -49.62
CA VAL A 62 17.44 9.48 -51.07
C VAL A 62 18.83 9.01 -51.47
N SER A 63 19.02 7.69 -51.48
CA SER A 63 20.12 7.08 -52.21
C SER A 63 19.61 6.82 -53.61
N SER A 64 20.17 7.53 -54.58
CA SER A 64 20.07 7.17 -55.99
C SER A 64 20.68 5.79 -56.18
N ASP A 65 19.85 4.81 -56.56
CA ASP A 65 20.30 3.50 -57.01
C ASP A 65 20.99 3.66 -58.37
N ILE A 66 22.30 3.83 -58.37
CA ILE A 66 23.14 3.47 -59.51
C ILE A 66 23.59 2.03 -59.26
N ALA A 67 23.04 1.11 -60.06
CA ALA A 67 23.43 -0.28 -60.07
C ALA A 67 24.90 -0.41 -60.51
N ALA A 68 25.80 -0.65 -59.55
CA ALA A 68 27.15 -1.12 -59.81
C ALA A 68 27.18 -2.66 -59.72
N PRO A 69 27.91 -3.36 -60.61
CA PRO A 69 27.91 -4.81 -60.66
C PRO A 69 28.53 -5.41 -59.40
N ALA A 70 27.97 -6.54 -58.97
CA ALA A 70 28.37 -7.27 -57.77
C ALA A 70 29.81 -7.80 -57.90
N SER A 71 30.77 -7.11 -57.31
CA SER A 71 32.11 -7.66 -57.11
C SER A 71 32.08 -8.74 -56.01
N PRO A 72 32.66 -9.94 -56.23
CA PRO A 72 32.71 -11.01 -55.24
C PRO A 72 33.49 -10.65 -53.97
N LEU A 73 34.28 -9.57 -53.99
CA LEU A 73 34.93 -9.03 -52.78
C LEU A 73 33.98 -8.25 -51.88
N ALA A 74 32.90 -7.67 -52.42
CA ALA A 74 31.89 -6.96 -51.64
C ALA A 74 30.97 -7.90 -50.84
N SER A 75 30.79 -9.15 -51.30
CA SER A 75 30.08 -10.19 -50.55
C SER A 75 30.96 -10.77 -49.44
N LEU A 76 32.28 -10.87 -49.66
CA LEU A 76 33.25 -11.31 -48.65
C LEU A 76 33.45 -10.26 -47.54
N SER A 77 33.46 -8.96 -47.88
CA SER A 77 33.44 -7.87 -46.89
C SER A 77 32.18 -7.92 -45.99
N ARG A 78 31.05 -8.37 -46.55
CA ARG A 78 29.80 -8.55 -45.81
C ARG A 78 29.78 -9.81 -44.94
N SER A 79 30.57 -10.84 -45.27
CA SER A 79 30.74 -12.05 -44.45
C SER A 79 31.85 -11.93 -43.39
N ILE A 80 32.84 -11.04 -43.62
CA ILE A 80 33.97 -10.76 -42.71
C ILE A 80 33.68 -9.55 -41.80
N GLY A 81 32.53 -8.88 -41.98
CA GLY A 81 32.00 -7.86 -41.07
C GLY A 81 31.78 -8.43 -39.67
N VAL A 82 32.84 -8.37 -38.86
CA VAL A 82 32.93 -8.50 -37.41
C VAL A 82 31.57 -8.80 -36.78
N ARG A 83 31.40 -10.05 -36.36
CA ARG A 83 30.42 -10.44 -35.34
C ARG A 83 30.68 -9.53 -34.13
N LYS A 84 30.09 -8.33 -34.11
CA LYS A 84 29.99 -7.50 -32.92
C LYS A 84 29.07 -8.28 -32.00
N THR A 85 29.65 -9.19 -31.22
CA THR A 85 29.05 -9.64 -29.97
C THR A 85 28.60 -8.36 -29.25
N PRO A 86 27.30 -8.16 -28.98
CA PRO A 86 26.85 -6.97 -28.30
C PRO A 86 27.64 -6.87 -27.00
N ARG A 87 28.31 -5.74 -26.76
CA ARG A 87 29.01 -5.46 -25.51
C ARG A 87 28.13 -5.92 -24.35
N ALA A 88 28.67 -6.81 -23.52
CA ALA A 88 28.03 -7.39 -22.34
C ALA A 88 27.82 -6.36 -21.20
N ASN A 89 27.28 -5.18 -21.52
CA ASN A 89 27.09 -4.05 -20.61
C ASN A 89 25.62 -3.64 -20.38
N SER A 90 24.65 -4.32 -20.99
CA SER A 90 23.24 -4.03 -20.77
C SER A 90 22.66 -4.82 -19.59
N PHE A 91 21.80 -4.18 -18.80
CA PHE A 91 20.92 -4.88 -17.85
C PHE A 91 20.06 -5.94 -18.56
N PRO A 92 19.68 -7.03 -17.87
CA PRO A 92 18.80 -8.05 -18.46
C PRO A 92 17.42 -7.50 -18.79
N GLU A 93 16.70 -8.18 -19.69
CA GLU A 93 15.32 -7.83 -20.08
C GLU A 93 14.29 -8.24 -19.01
N THR A 94 14.59 -9.28 -18.24
CA THR A 94 13.74 -9.84 -17.18
C THR A 94 14.48 -9.86 -15.84
N ASN A 95 13.74 -10.03 -14.74
CA ASN A 95 14.31 -10.17 -13.40
C ASN A 95 14.35 -11.65 -13.01
N SER A 96 15.41 -12.08 -12.32
CA SER A 96 15.53 -13.44 -11.80
C SER A 96 14.42 -13.78 -10.79
N LYS A 97 13.93 -15.03 -10.79
CA LYS A 97 12.99 -15.55 -9.78
C LYS A 97 13.59 -15.54 -8.36
N SER A 98 14.91 -15.69 -8.23
CA SER A 98 15.60 -15.64 -6.93
C SER A 98 15.36 -14.31 -6.19
N VAL A 99 15.36 -13.20 -6.95
CA VAL A 99 15.07 -11.86 -6.42
C VAL A 99 13.64 -11.78 -5.93
N ALA A 100 12.71 -12.46 -6.60
CA ALA A 100 11.32 -12.49 -6.19
C ALA A 100 11.11 -13.20 -4.86
N TYR A 101 11.70 -14.39 -4.68
CA TYR A 101 11.61 -15.12 -3.42
C TYR A 101 12.26 -14.37 -2.26
N TRP A 102 13.41 -13.74 -2.51
CA TRP A 102 14.06 -12.88 -1.52
C TRP A 102 13.20 -11.65 -1.14
N LEU A 103 12.58 -10.97 -2.12
CA LEU A 103 11.64 -9.87 -1.85
C LEU A 103 10.44 -10.33 -1.02
N LEU A 104 9.89 -11.50 -1.31
CA LEU A 104 8.76 -12.06 -0.56
C LEU A 104 9.16 -12.50 0.85
N GLY A 105 10.34 -13.09 1.02
CA GLY A 105 10.90 -13.41 2.34
C GLY A 105 11.17 -12.14 3.16
N SER A 106 11.71 -11.10 2.52
CA SER A 106 11.91 -9.79 3.17
C SER A 106 10.57 -9.15 3.56
N ALA A 107 9.56 -9.21 2.69
CA ALA A 107 8.21 -8.74 3.01
C ALA A 107 7.62 -9.53 4.19
N ALA A 108 7.77 -10.85 4.24
CA ALA A 108 7.32 -11.67 5.36
C ALA A 108 8.02 -11.28 6.68
N SER A 109 9.33 -11.00 6.64
CA SER A 109 10.06 -10.47 7.79
C SER A 109 9.51 -9.12 8.26
N VAL A 110 9.22 -8.19 7.34
CA VAL A 110 8.63 -6.88 7.67
C VAL A 110 7.21 -7.04 8.23
N PHE A 111 6.42 -8.00 7.73
CA PHE A 111 5.11 -8.32 8.28
C PHE A 111 5.22 -8.77 9.75
N GLY A 112 6.16 -9.68 10.06
CA GLY A 112 6.45 -10.07 11.43
C GLY A 112 6.91 -8.91 12.31
N LEU A 113 7.79 -8.05 11.78
CA LEU A 113 8.28 -6.85 12.47
C LEU A 113 7.15 -5.88 12.79
N VAL A 114 6.18 -5.69 11.89
CA VAL A 114 4.99 -4.86 12.12
C VAL A 114 4.16 -5.41 13.27
N ILE A 115 3.89 -6.72 13.31
CA ILE A 115 3.14 -7.35 14.41
C ILE A 115 3.88 -7.17 15.73
N PHE A 116 5.19 -7.45 15.73
CA PHE A 116 6.02 -7.33 16.91
C PHE A 116 6.14 -5.88 17.41
N GLY A 117 6.22 -4.91 16.50
CA GLY A 117 6.14 -3.48 16.82
C GLY A 117 4.78 -3.08 17.40
N GLY A 118 3.69 -3.66 16.90
CA GLY A 118 2.35 -3.53 17.51
C GLY A 118 2.32 -4.03 18.95
N LEU A 119 2.91 -5.21 19.22
CA LEU A 119 3.06 -5.73 20.58
C LEU A 119 3.91 -4.80 21.46
N THR A 120 5.00 -4.24 20.92
CA THR A 120 5.87 -3.29 21.63
C THR A 120 5.08 -2.04 22.04
N ARG A 121 4.18 -1.55 21.19
CA ARG A 121 3.28 -0.43 21.54
C ARG A 121 2.22 -0.83 22.56
N LEU A 122 1.55 -1.96 22.37
CA LEU A 122 0.44 -2.42 23.22
C LEU A 122 0.89 -2.83 24.63
N THR A 123 2.18 -3.17 24.79
CA THR A 123 2.82 -3.44 26.09
C THR A 123 3.56 -2.23 26.66
N GLU A 124 3.41 -1.05 26.02
CA GLU A 124 4.07 0.20 26.44
C GLU A 124 5.60 0.08 26.59
N SER A 125 6.22 -0.82 25.82
CA SER A 125 7.65 -1.07 25.89
C SER A 125 8.48 -0.15 24.99
N GLY A 126 7.86 0.64 24.12
CA GLY A 126 8.53 1.42 23.07
C GLY A 126 9.41 2.60 23.52
N LEU A 127 9.54 2.85 24.83
CA LEU A 127 10.36 3.91 25.44
C LEU A 127 11.28 3.38 26.57
N SER A 128 11.41 2.06 26.71
CA SER A 128 12.27 1.40 27.70
C SER A 128 13.77 1.62 27.45
N ILE A 129 14.19 1.78 26.19
CA ILE A 129 15.58 2.06 25.77
C ILE A 129 15.71 3.53 25.36
N THR A 130 16.11 4.35 26.32
CA THR A 130 16.18 5.81 26.17
C THR A 130 17.38 6.26 25.34
N GLU A 131 18.44 5.46 25.28
CA GLU A 131 19.65 5.79 24.55
C GLU A 131 19.65 5.30 23.10
N TRP A 132 20.16 6.14 22.20
CA TRP A 132 20.35 5.78 20.80
C TRP A 132 21.79 5.36 20.53
N ARG A 133 22.07 4.06 20.66
CA ARG A 133 23.37 3.45 20.31
C ARG A 133 23.22 2.48 19.12
N PRO A 134 23.40 2.93 17.85
CA PRO A 134 23.12 2.11 16.67
C PRO A 134 23.90 0.81 16.58
N VAL A 135 25.18 0.85 16.97
CA VAL A 135 26.10 -0.29 16.88
C VAL A 135 26.25 -0.95 18.26
N ALA A 136 26.72 -0.20 19.26
CA ALA A 136 26.94 -0.72 20.61
C ALA A 136 25.66 -1.23 21.30
N GLY A 137 24.50 -0.60 21.05
CA GLY A 137 23.20 -1.06 21.55
C GLY A 137 22.61 -2.26 20.81
N SER A 138 23.43 -3.00 20.05
CA SER A 138 23.05 -4.30 19.47
C SER A 138 23.37 -5.47 20.40
N VAL A 139 24.19 -5.25 21.43
CA VAL A 139 24.44 -6.22 22.50
C VAL A 139 23.55 -5.86 23.69
N PRO A 140 22.71 -6.78 24.20
CA PRO A 140 21.89 -6.50 25.38
C PRO A 140 22.75 -6.51 26.66
N PRO A 141 22.25 -6.00 27.80
CA PRO A 141 22.96 -6.08 29.08
C PRO A 141 23.27 -7.53 29.45
N THR A 142 24.54 -7.84 29.71
CA THR A 142 25.02 -9.22 29.94
C THR A 142 25.24 -9.55 31.41
N ASN A 143 25.27 -8.56 32.29
CA ASN A 143 25.47 -8.73 33.73
C ASN A 143 24.56 -7.78 34.53
N GLN A 144 24.54 -7.97 35.86
CA GLN A 144 23.65 -7.24 36.76
C GLN A 144 23.92 -5.74 36.76
N ASP A 145 25.19 -5.31 36.81
CA ASP A 145 25.56 -3.89 36.81
C ASP A 145 25.07 -3.16 35.55
N MET A 146 25.18 -3.80 34.38
CA MET A 146 24.66 -3.24 33.14
C MET A 146 23.14 -3.11 33.18
N TRP A 147 22.43 -4.11 33.71
CA TRP A 147 20.97 -4.05 33.87
C TRP A 147 20.55 -2.90 34.79
N GLU A 148 21.25 -2.71 35.90
CA GLU A 148 20.99 -1.61 36.82
C GLU A 148 21.27 -0.24 36.19
N SER A 149 22.29 -0.14 35.33
CA SER A 149 22.59 1.10 34.61
C SER A 149 21.50 1.49 33.61
N GLU A 150 20.99 0.54 32.82
CA GLU A 150 19.87 0.77 31.88
C GLU A 150 18.59 1.09 32.65
N PHE A 151 18.34 0.39 33.77
CA PHE A 151 17.18 0.68 34.60
C PHE A 151 17.30 2.05 35.30
N ALA A 152 18.49 2.51 35.67
CA ALA A 152 18.70 3.85 36.19
C ALA A 152 18.37 4.92 35.14
N LEU A 153 18.74 4.69 33.87
CA LEU A 153 18.34 5.57 32.76
C LEU A 153 16.82 5.58 32.56
N TYR A 154 16.17 4.41 32.66
CA TYR A 154 14.71 4.32 32.59
C TYR A 154 14.02 5.04 33.75
N ARG A 155 14.52 4.89 34.98
CA ARG A 155 14.00 5.57 36.18
C ARG A 155 14.07 7.08 36.10
N ALA A 156 15.04 7.61 35.36
CA ALA A 156 15.16 9.04 35.10
C ALA A 156 14.08 9.56 34.13
N SER A 157 13.48 8.69 33.32
CA SER A 157 12.52 9.07 32.28
C SER A 157 11.19 9.59 32.85
N PRO A 158 10.45 10.41 32.07
CA PRO A 158 9.10 10.83 32.44
C PRO A 158 8.11 9.64 32.57
N GLU A 159 8.25 8.62 31.72
CA GLU A 159 7.37 7.45 31.71
C GLU A 159 7.46 6.65 33.01
N PHE A 160 8.68 6.39 33.51
CA PHE A 160 8.83 5.75 34.81
C PHE A 160 8.23 6.59 35.93
N LYS A 161 8.48 7.90 35.96
CA LYS A 161 8.00 8.77 37.04
C LYS A 161 6.48 8.88 37.09
N GLN A 162 5.79 8.88 35.94
CA GLN A 162 4.35 9.10 35.86
C GLN A 162 3.54 7.81 35.81
N LEU A 163 4.00 6.80 35.07
CA LEU A 163 3.24 5.57 34.79
C LEU A 163 3.79 4.36 35.55
N ASN A 164 5.12 4.22 35.59
CA ASN A 164 5.77 2.97 36.04
C ASN A 164 6.58 3.12 37.34
N SER A 165 6.21 4.03 38.24
CA SER A 165 7.04 4.43 39.39
C SER A 165 7.32 3.32 40.42
N ARG A 166 6.55 2.23 40.35
CA ARG A 166 6.66 1.04 41.22
C ARG A 166 7.31 -0.16 40.52
N MET A 167 7.72 -0.01 39.25
CA MET A 167 8.24 -1.11 38.45
C MET A 167 9.57 -1.63 39.02
N THR A 168 9.69 -2.94 39.10
CA THR A 168 10.90 -3.65 39.52
C THR A 168 11.87 -3.86 38.36
N LEU A 169 13.12 -4.24 38.66
CA LEU A 169 14.10 -4.56 37.61
C LEU A 169 13.64 -5.74 36.73
N GLU A 170 12.98 -6.74 37.30
CA GLU A 170 12.50 -7.90 36.55
C GLU A 170 11.37 -7.54 35.58
N GLU A 171 10.45 -6.66 35.98
CA GLU A 171 9.42 -6.11 35.09
C GLU A 171 10.03 -5.23 34.00
N PHE A 172 11.04 -4.40 34.34
CA PHE A 172 11.79 -3.62 33.37
C PHE A 172 12.46 -4.49 32.30
N LYS A 173 13.05 -5.63 32.67
CA LYS A 173 13.64 -6.57 31.71
C LYS A 173 12.63 -7.03 30.66
N GLN A 174 11.36 -7.23 31.02
CA GLN A 174 10.33 -7.68 30.08
C GLN A 174 10.08 -6.63 28.99
N ILE A 175 9.88 -5.36 29.37
CA ILE A 175 9.67 -4.28 28.40
C ILE A 175 10.95 -4.00 27.59
N TYR A 176 12.13 -4.08 28.22
CA TYR A 176 13.42 -3.92 27.56
C TYR A 176 13.62 -4.97 26.46
N TRP A 177 13.34 -6.24 26.74
CA TRP A 177 13.49 -7.32 25.74
C TRP A 177 12.57 -7.12 24.55
N MET A 178 11.33 -6.71 24.77
CA MET A 178 10.39 -6.39 23.68
C MET A 178 10.96 -5.30 22.77
N GLU A 179 11.42 -4.18 23.34
CA GLU A 179 11.96 -3.10 22.53
C GLU A 179 13.28 -3.47 21.84
N TRP A 180 14.19 -4.14 22.56
CA TRP A 180 15.48 -4.57 22.03
C TRP A 180 15.32 -5.54 20.86
N ILE A 181 14.44 -6.55 20.97
CA ILE A 181 14.15 -7.51 19.90
C ILE A 181 13.58 -6.79 18.68
N HIS A 182 12.69 -5.81 18.88
CA HIS A 182 12.12 -5.05 17.78
C HIS A 182 13.19 -4.25 17.03
N ARG A 183 14.07 -3.56 17.78
CA ARG A 183 15.18 -2.76 17.23
C ARG A 183 16.21 -3.62 16.50
N ILE A 184 16.64 -4.74 17.09
CA ILE A 184 17.63 -5.62 16.48
C ILE A 184 17.07 -6.29 15.22
N TRP A 185 15.80 -6.70 15.23
CA TRP A 185 15.16 -7.26 14.04
C TRP A 185 15.08 -6.22 12.92
N GLY A 186 14.72 -4.96 13.22
CA GLY A 186 14.78 -3.86 12.26
C GLY A 186 16.17 -3.69 11.61
N ARG A 187 17.24 -3.77 12.40
CA ARG A 187 18.64 -3.72 11.90
C ARG A 187 18.96 -4.91 11.00
N VAL A 188 18.57 -6.12 11.40
CA VAL A 188 18.75 -7.34 10.60
C VAL A 188 18.03 -7.21 9.26
N VAL A 189 16.80 -6.69 9.22
CA VAL A 189 16.09 -6.39 7.96
C VAL A 189 16.87 -5.39 7.10
N GLY A 190 17.43 -4.34 7.72
CA GLY A 190 18.28 -3.37 7.02
C GLY A 190 19.47 -4.03 6.31
N VAL A 191 20.25 -4.83 7.03
CA VAL A 191 21.44 -5.51 6.48
C VAL A 191 21.07 -6.58 5.45
N THR A 192 20.10 -7.44 5.79
CA THR A 192 19.64 -8.55 4.92
C THR A 192 18.89 -8.07 3.68
N PHE A 193 18.47 -6.81 3.64
CA PHE A 193 17.95 -6.19 2.43
C PHE A 193 19.01 -5.45 1.62
N LEU A 194 19.87 -4.67 2.29
CA LEU A 194 20.88 -3.85 1.65
C LEU A 194 21.94 -4.69 0.92
N LEU A 195 22.51 -5.71 1.58
CA LEU A 195 23.59 -6.50 1.00
C LEU A 195 23.14 -7.30 -0.23
N PRO A 196 22.02 -8.05 -0.21
CA PRO A 196 21.53 -8.72 -1.41
C PRO A 196 21.10 -7.74 -2.51
N THR A 197 20.58 -6.56 -2.18
CA THR A 197 20.29 -5.52 -3.17
C THR A 197 21.55 -5.13 -3.94
N ALA A 198 22.63 -4.79 -3.23
CA ALA A 198 23.91 -4.45 -3.85
C ALA A 198 24.41 -5.60 -4.73
N TYR A 199 24.38 -6.84 -4.21
CA TYR A 199 24.74 -8.03 -4.96
C TYR A 199 23.92 -8.20 -6.26
N PHE A 200 22.58 -8.11 -6.21
CA PHE A 200 21.72 -8.31 -7.37
C PHE A 200 21.90 -7.23 -8.45
N ILE A 201 22.20 -5.99 -8.04
CA ILE A 201 22.46 -4.88 -8.96
C ILE A 201 23.84 -5.05 -9.61
N ILE A 202 24.89 -5.28 -8.81
CA ILE A 202 26.27 -5.46 -9.30
C ILE A 202 26.36 -6.68 -10.23
N ARG A 203 25.72 -7.80 -9.87
CA ARG A 203 25.67 -9.02 -10.69
C ARG A 203 24.62 -8.98 -11.81
N ARG A 204 23.96 -7.83 -12.01
CA ARG A 204 22.93 -7.60 -13.05
C ARG A 204 21.86 -8.71 -13.11
N ARG A 205 21.38 -9.15 -11.96
CA ARG A 205 20.29 -10.15 -11.84
C ARG A 205 18.89 -9.54 -11.98
N VAL A 206 18.83 -8.21 -12.13
CA VAL A 206 17.60 -7.40 -12.22
C VAL A 206 17.69 -6.42 -13.38
N THR A 207 16.54 -6.02 -13.93
CA THR A 207 16.47 -4.94 -14.92
C THR A 207 16.84 -3.59 -14.29
N GLY A 208 17.34 -2.62 -15.07
CA GLY A 208 17.71 -1.29 -14.53
C GLY A 208 16.58 -0.56 -13.78
N ARG A 209 15.32 -0.73 -14.22
CA ARG A 209 14.16 -0.19 -13.48
C ARG A 209 13.93 -0.89 -12.14
N MET A 210 14.17 -2.19 -12.07
CA MET A 210 14.06 -2.92 -10.82
C MET A 210 15.21 -2.54 -9.88
N ALA A 211 16.42 -2.31 -10.39
CA ALA A 211 17.53 -1.76 -9.60
C ALA A 211 17.11 -0.44 -8.92
N LEU A 212 16.53 0.52 -9.65
CA LEU A 212 16.03 1.77 -9.08
C LEU A 212 14.97 1.53 -7.98
N LYS A 213 14.05 0.57 -8.18
CA LYS A 213 13.05 0.23 -7.16
C LYS A 213 13.68 -0.37 -5.91
N LEU A 214 14.66 -1.27 -6.06
CA LEU A 214 15.36 -1.87 -4.91
C LEU A 214 16.13 -0.81 -4.12
N THR A 215 16.81 0.11 -4.81
CA THR A 215 17.46 1.27 -4.18
C THR A 215 16.44 2.15 -3.46
N GLY A 216 15.28 2.41 -4.07
CA GLY A 216 14.19 3.14 -3.41
C GLY A 216 13.68 2.44 -2.14
N ILE A 217 13.55 1.12 -2.15
CA ILE A 217 13.17 0.34 -0.95
C ILE A 217 14.27 0.40 0.11
N CYS A 218 15.56 0.34 -0.26
CA CYS A 218 16.66 0.57 0.69
C CYS A 218 16.56 1.96 1.33
N GLY A 219 16.23 2.99 0.54
CA GLY A 219 15.96 4.34 1.05
C GLY A 219 14.79 4.37 2.03
N LEU A 220 13.69 3.67 1.73
CA LEU A 220 12.55 3.54 2.66
C LEU A 220 12.92 2.84 3.96
N ILE A 221 13.74 1.79 3.92
CA ILE A 221 14.24 1.12 5.14
C ILE A 221 15.15 2.05 5.95
N GLY A 222 16.05 2.79 5.30
CA GLY A 222 16.85 3.82 5.98
C GLY A 222 15.96 4.89 6.64
N PHE A 223 14.91 5.31 5.93
CA PHE A 223 13.91 6.23 6.45
C PHE A 223 13.08 5.65 7.60
N GLN A 224 12.82 4.33 7.64
CA GLN A 224 12.25 3.66 8.81
C GLN A 224 13.13 3.86 10.05
N GLY A 225 14.45 3.65 9.91
CA GLY A 225 15.39 3.89 11.00
C GLY A 225 15.36 5.33 11.50
N PHE A 226 15.28 6.30 10.57
CA PHE A 226 15.12 7.71 10.91
C PHE A 226 13.81 7.99 11.66
N LEU A 227 12.67 7.45 11.20
CA LEU A 227 11.39 7.63 11.89
C LEU A 227 11.38 6.97 13.27
N GLY A 228 11.98 5.79 13.42
CA GLY A 228 12.14 5.12 14.71
C GLY A 228 12.97 5.94 15.69
N TRP A 229 14.08 6.54 15.24
CA TRP A 229 14.84 7.51 16.03
C TRP A 229 14.01 8.72 16.43
N TRP A 230 13.28 9.29 15.48
CA TRP A 230 12.48 10.48 15.72
C TRP A 230 11.36 10.22 16.72
N MET A 231 10.74 9.03 16.69
CA MET A 231 9.75 8.59 17.69
C MET A 231 10.34 8.59 19.10
N VAL A 232 11.47 7.91 19.31
CA VAL A 232 12.10 7.76 20.63
C VAL A 232 12.61 9.09 21.17
N LYS A 233 13.40 9.83 20.39
CA LYS A 233 13.96 11.13 20.79
C LYS A 233 12.88 12.10 21.26
N SER A 234 11.71 12.00 20.64
CA SER A 234 10.62 12.91 20.91
C SER A 234 9.73 12.52 22.10
N GLY A 235 9.77 11.26 22.53
CA GLY A 235 9.08 10.78 23.73
C GLY A 235 9.83 11.11 25.03
N LEU A 236 11.03 11.70 24.93
CA LEU A 236 11.92 12.02 26.05
C LEU A 236 12.08 13.54 26.28
N LYS A 237 11.18 14.37 25.73
CA LYS A 237 11.27 15.83 25.86
C LYS A 237 10.71 16.30 27.19
N ASP A 238 11.32 17.36 27.73
CA ASP A 238 10.94 17.96 29.02
C ASP A 238 9.53 18.59 29.01
N ASP A 239 9.01 18.96 27.84
CA ASP A 239 7.64 19.47 27.67
C ASP A 239 6.57 18.44 28.13
N LEU A 240 6.96 17.15 28.28
CA LEU A 240 6.11 16.06 28.78
C LEU A 240 6.05 15.98 30.33
N PHE A 241 6.70 16.91 31.04
CA PHE A 241 6.55 17.12 32.48
C PHE A 241 5.43 18.12 32.82
N ALA A 242 4.77 18.71 31.83
CA ALA A 242 3.68 19.64 32.07
C ALA A 242 2.44 18.92 32.69
N PRO A 243 1.70 19.57 33.61
CA PRO A 243 0.47 18.99 34.13
C PRO A 243 -0.51 18.66 33.01
N GLY A 244 -0.86 17.38 32.84
CA GLY A 244 -1.78 16.89 31.79
C GLY A 244 -1.11 16.35 30.53
N SER A 245 0.22 16.40 30.40
CA SER A 245 0.93 15.74 29.29
C SER A 245 1.28 14.30 29.65
N HIS A 246 0.76 13.34 28.89
CA HIS A 246 1.16 11.93 29.02
C HIS A 246 2.48 11.68 28.27
N PRO A 247 3.51 11.12 28.92
CA PRO A 247 4.79 10.82 28.29
C PRO A 247 4.66 9.60 27.37
N ARG A 248 4.14 9.84 26.16
CA ARG A 248 3.92 8.81 25.13
C ARG A 248 4.45 9.26 23.79
N VAL A 249 4.77 8.29 22.94
CA VAL A 249 5.13 8.57 21.54
C VAL A 249 3.90 9.16 20.84
N SER A 250 4.06 10.37 20.28
CA SER A 250 3.00 11.03 19.52
C SER A 250 2.38 10.09 18.48
N GLN A 251 1.04 10.01 18.49
CA GLN A 251 0.23 9.23 17.57
C GLN A 251 0.55 9.54 16.10
N TYR A 252 0.94 10.80 15.80
CA TYR A 252 1.38 11.20 14.47
C TYR A 252 2.65 10.47 14.04
N ARG A 253 3.65 10.37 14.93
CA ARG A 253 4.93 9.73 14.62
C ARG A 253 4.79 8.22 14.55
N LEU A 254 4.02 7.63 15.48
CA LEU A 254 3.68 6.21 15.46
C LEU A 254 2.99 5.83 14.15
N THR A 255 1.98 6.59 13.74
CA THR A 255 1.22 6.35 12.51
C THR A 255 2.09 6.57 11.27
N ALA A 256 2.96 7.59 11.26
CA ALA A 256 3.90 7.82 10.18
C ALA A 256 4.88 6.66 10.01
N HIS A 257 5.42 6.13 11.11
CA HIS A 257 6.32 4.97 11.11
C HIS A 257 5.59 3.72 10.61
N LEU A 258 4.40 3.42 11.14
CA LEU A 258 3.57 2.30 10.70
C LEU A 258 3.21 2.40 9.21
N GLY A 259 2.78 3.56 8.75
CA GLY A 259 2.38 3.78 7.35
C GLY A 259 3.53 3.62 6.36
N THR A 260 4.70 4.09 6.73
CA THR A 260 5.91 3.94 5.91
C THR A 260 6.44 2.49 5.95
N ALA A 261 6.29 1.77 7.06
CA ALA A 261 6.52 0.32 7.11
C ALA A 261 5.56 -0.43 6.18
N PHE A 262 4.27 -0.06 6.15
CA PHE A 262 3.27 -0.65 5.25
C PHE A 262 3.63 -0.38 3.78
N ILE A 263 4.03 0.84 3.43
CA ILE A 263 4.48 1.18 2.07
C ILE A 263 5.71 0.34 1.68
N CYS A 264 6.67 0.21 2.58
CA CYS A 264 7.87 -0.60 2.37
C CYS A 264 7.51 -2.08 2.13
N TYR A 265 6.66 -2.65 3.00
CA TYR A 265 6.10 -3.99 2.84
C TYR A 265 5.41 -4.19 1.49
N LEU A 266 4.48 -3.28 1.14
CA LEU A 266 3.73 -3.36 -0.12
C LEU A 266 4.66 -3.25 -1.33
N ALA A 267 5.69 -2.41 -1.27
CA ALA A 267 6.68 -2.29 -2.33
C ALA A 267 7.46 -3.60 -2.53
N MET A 268 7.91 -4.23 -1.45
CA MET A 268 8.59 -5.54 -1.52
C MET A 268 7.65 -6.62 -2.05
N PHE A 269 6.47 -6.75 -1.45
CA PHE A 269 5.49 -7.77 -1.80
C PHE A 269 5.05 -7.64 -3.27
N TRP A 270 4.66 -6.43 -3.70
CA TRP A 270 4.24 -6.14 -5.07
C TRP A 270 5.32 -6.49 -6.10
N ASN A 271 6.57 -6.08 -5.86
CA ASN A 271 7.65 -6.37 -6.79
C ASN A 271 7.97 -7.87 -6.81
N GLY A 272 7.95 -8.56 -5.67
CA GLY A 272 8.12 -10.01 -5.57
C GLY A 272 7.10 -10.78 -6.40
N ILE A 273 5.81 -10.56 -6.14
CA ILE A 273 4.73 -11.25 -6.89
C ILE A 273 4.72 -10.85 -8.38
N SER A 274 5.05 -9.60 -8.70
CA SER A 274 5.12 -9.14 -10.10
C SER A 274 6.23 -9.85 -10.87
N ILE A 275 7.41 -10.05 -10.27
CA ILE A 275 8.50 -10.79 -10.93
C ILE A 275 8.07 -12.23 -11.22
N LEU A 276 7.44 -12.92 -10.27
CA LEU A 276 6.96 -14.30 -10.48
C LEU A 276 5.90 -14.36 -11.57
N ARG A 277 4.93 -13.45 -11.53
CA ARG A 277 3.86 -13.34 -12.54
C ARG A 277 4.43 -13.06 -13.92
N ASP A 278 5.31 -12.08 -14.04
CA ASP A 278 5.86 -11.64 -15.33
C ASP A 278 6.72 -12.75 -15.95
N ASN A 279 7.55 -13.45 -15.16
CA ASN A 279 8.30 -14.62 -15.63
C ASN A 279 7.37 -15.74 -16.12
N LYS A 280 6.27 -16.01 -15.40
CA LYS A 280 5.29 -17.03 -15.82
C LYS A 280 4.59 -16.66 -17.12
N LEU A 281 4.21 -15.40 -17.30
CA LEU A 281 3.54 -14.91 -18.51
C LEU A 281 4.50 -14.88 -19.71
N LEU A 282 5.78 -14.55 -19.52
CA LEU A 282 6.77 -14.53 -20.59
C LEU A 282 7.21 -15.94 -21.05
N ALA A 283 6.99 -16.96 -20.23
CA ALA A 283 7.25 -18.36 -20.57
C ALA A 283 6.21 -18.93 -21.55
N ASP A 284 4.96 -18.45 -21.50
CA ASP A 284 3.88 -18.81 -22.42
C ASP A 284 3.19 -17.55 -22.97
N PRO A 285 3.75 -16.94 -24.03
CA PRO A 285 3.26 -15.68 -24.58
C PRO A 285 1.82 -15.79 -25.15
N ALA A 286 1.41 -16.96 -25.64
CA ALA A 286 0.08 -17.16 -26.22
C ALA A 286 -0.99 -17.10 -25.13
N LYS A 287 -0.80 -17.84 -24.03
CA LYS A 287 -1.68 -17.79 -22.87
C LYS A 287 -1.65 -16.42 -22.20
N ALA A 288 -0.49 -15.77 -22.19
CA ALA A 288 -0.36 -14.42 -21.65
C ALA A 288 -1.18 -13.39 -22.45
N GLN A 289 -1.23 -13.50 -23.78
CA GLN A 289 -2.07 -12.64 -24.62
C GLN A 289 -3.56 -12.83 -24.35
N GLN A 290 -4.02 -14.07 -24.15
CA GLN A 290 -5.42 -14.34 -23.79
C GLN A 290 -5.79 -13.69 -22.45
N LEU A 291 -4.94 -13.84 -21.43
CA LEU A 291 -5.13 -13.20 -20.13
C LEU A 291 -5.10 -11.66 -20.21
N LEU A 292 -4.19 -11.11 -21.03
CA LEU A 292 -4.12 -9.66 -21.30
C LEU A 292 -5.42 -9.15 -21.89
N ASN A 293 -5.96 -9.82 -22.92
CA ASN A 293 -7.19 -9.41 -23.58
C ASN A 293 -8.38 -9.46 -22.62
N ALA A 294 -8.50 -10.54 -21.85
CA ALA A 294 -9.55 -10.68 -20.84
C ALA A 294 -9.46 -9.57 -19.77
N ASN A 295 -8.27 -9.35 -19.20
CA ASN A 295 -8.08 -8.36 -18.15
C ASN A 295 -8.11 -6.91 -18.64
N SER A 296 -7.85 -6.64 -19.92
CA SER A 296 -7.81 -5.28 -20.50
C SER A 296 -9.16 -4.83 -21.05
N HIS A 297 -10.17 -5.71 -21.05
CA HIS A 297 -11.50 -5.41 -21.59
C HIS A 297 -12.07 -4.09 -20.99
N PRO A 298 -12.65 -3.18 -21.80
CA PRO A 298 -13.19 -1.90 -21.32
C PRO A 298 -14.26 -2.05 -20.23
N GLY A 299 -15.08 -3.10 -20.33
CA GLY A 299 -16.12 -3.42 -19.33
C GLY A 299 -15.58 -3.68 -17.90
N LEU A 300 -14.28 -3.97 -17.74
CA LEU A 300 -13.64 -4.15 -16.44
C LEU A 300 -12.96 -2.88 -15.92
N LYS A 301 -13.07 -1.74 -16.62
CA LYS A 301 -12.41 -0.48 -16.23
C LYS A 301 -12.86 0.01 -14.86
N LEU A 302 -14.16 -0.04 -14.57
CA LEU A 302 -14.71 0.35 -13.27
C LEU A 302 -14.15 -0.58 -12.18
N PHE A 303 -14.26 -1.90 -12.36
CA PHE A 303 -13.69 -2.90 -11.45
C PHE A 303 -12.21 -2.63 -11.13
N ARG A 304 -11.36 -2.44 -12.14
CA ARG A 304 -9.92 -2.17 -11.93
C ARG A 304 -9.66 -0.88 -11.14
N ARG A 305 -10.50 0.15 -11.34
CA ARG A 305 -10.42 1.42 -10.59
C ARG A 305 -10.93 1.25 -9.16
N SER A 306 -12.02 0.50 -8.97
CA SER A 306 -12.57 0.19 -7.66
C SER A 306 -11.56 -0.55 -6.79
N VAL A 307 -10.79 -1.50 -7.35
CA VAL A 307 -9.72 -2.18 -6.59
C VAL A 307 -8.62 -1.20 -6.15
N ALA A 308 -8.30 -0.18 -6.95
CA ALA A 308 -7.32 0.84 -6.56
C ALA A 308 -7.88 1.78 -5.48
N GLY A 309 -9.16 2.16 -5.61
CA GLY A 309 -9.88 2.92 -4.59
C GLY A 309 -9.97 2.17 -3.26
N LEU A 310 -10.26 0.87 -3.29
CA LEU A 310 -10.27 0.02 -2.11
C LEU A 310 -8.89 -0.12 -1.49
N LEU A 311 -7.83 -0.26 -2.28
CA LEU A 311 -6.47 -0.29 -1.76
C LEU A 311 -6.14 0.98 -0.97
N ALA A 312 -6.50 2.15 -1.50
CA ALA A 312 -6.31 3.42 -0.83
C ALA A 312 -7.18 3.53 0.43
N LEU A 313 -8.46 3.14 0.35
CA LEU A 313 -9.38 3.18 1.47
C LEU A 313 -8.93 2.26 2.61
N VAL A 314 -8.56 1.01 2.32
CA VAL A 314 -8.01 0.07 3.32
C VAL A 314 -6.75 0.62 3.95
N PHE A 315 -5.85 1.25 3.18
CA PHE A 315 -4.66 1.89 3.72
C PHE A 315 -5.01 3.02 4.69
N VAL A 316 -5.92 3.93 4.30
CA VAL A 316 -6.38 5.04 5.15
C VAL A 316 -7.05 4.52 6.43
N THR A 317 -7.89 3.50 6.34
CA THR A 317 -8.53 2.85 7.50
C THR A 317 -7.51 2.22 8.44
N ALA A 318 -6.45 1.59 7.90
CA ALA A 318 -5.37 1.07 8.73
C ALA A 318 -4.59 2.21 9.43
N MET A 319 -4.37 3.34 8.75
CA MET A 319 -3.70 4.50 9.35
C MET A 319 -4.55 5.16 10.45
N SER A 320 -5.87 5.27 10.27
CA SER A 320 -6.74 5.75 11.36
C SER A 320 -6.72 4.81 12.57
N GLY A 321 -6.57 3.50 12.35
CA GLY A 321 -6.33 2.54 13.44
C GLY A 321 -5.01 2.78 14.18
N GLY A 322 -3.97 3.22 13.46
CA GLY A 322 -2.70 3.66 14.06
C GLY A 322 -2.85 4.88 14.98
N LEU A 323 -3.73 5.82 14.62
CA LEU A 323 -4.07 6.97 15.48
C LEU A 323 -4.84 6.53 16.72
N VAL A 324 -5.81 5.62 16.58
CA VAL A 324 -6.57 5.04 17.71
C VAL A 324 -5.62 4.36 18.70
N ALA A 325 -4.69 3.53 18.21
CA ALA A 325 -3.69 2.87 19.05
C ALA A 325 -2.68 3.87 19.66
N GLY A 326 -2.34 4.95 18.95
CA GLY A 326 -1.46 5.99 19.49
C GLY A 326 -2.07 6.78 20.64
N LEU A 327 -3.39 7.00 20.61
CA LEU A 327 -4.13 7.75 21.62
C LEU A 327 -4.72 6.89 22.74
N ASP A 328 -4.59 5.56 22.66
CA ASP A 328 -5.31 4.60 23.51
C ASP A 328 -6.84 4.74 23.42
N ALA A 329 -7.31 5.27 22.29
CA ALA A 329 -8.72 5.57 22.05
C ALA A 329 -9.61 4.33 21.95
N GLY A 330 -9.01 3.13 21.88
CA GLY A 330 -9.73 1.86 21.92
C GLY A 330 -10.41 1.56 23.27
N LEU A 331 -10.04 2.27 24.34
CA LEU A 331 -10.55 2.09 25.70
C LEU A 331 -11.64 3.12 26.09
N ILE A 332 -12.06 3.98 25.17
CA ILE A 332 -13.02 5.07 25.47
C ILE A 332 -14.45 4.56 25.39
N TYR A 333 -14.87 4.11 24.20
CA TYR A 333 -16.17 3.48 23.98
C TYR A 333 -15.98 2.02 23.60
N ASN A 334 -16.55 1.08 24.35
CA ASN A 334 -16.30 -0.35 24.18
C ASN A 334 -17.54 -1.14 23.75
N GLU A 335 -18.59 -0.44 23.33
CA GLU A 335 -19.78 -1.00 22.69
C GLU A 335 -19.72 -0.87 21.16
N PHE A 336 -20.54 -1.66 20.46
CA PHE A 336 -20.78 -1.56 19.03
C PHE A 336 -22.23 -1.99 18.71
N PRO A 337 -22.98 -1.27 17.84
CA PRO A 337 -22.57 -0.13 17.02
C PRO A 337 -22.62 1.22 17.74
N TYR A 338 -23.20 1.27 18.94
CA TYR A 338 -23.34 2.49 19.72
C TYR A 338 -22.00 2.94 20.34
N MET A 339 -21.93 4.22 20.69
CA MET A 339 -20.87 4.88 21.48
C MET A 339 -21.57 5.64 22.60
N GLY A 340 -21.75 4.97 23.75
CA GLY A 340 -22.59 5.46 24.83
C GLY A 340 -24.09 5.39 24.47
N LEU A 341 -24.81 6.50 24.66
CA LEU A 341 -26.27 6.55 24.46
C LEU A 341 -26.72 6.64 22.99
N GLY A 342 -25.79 6.84 22.05
CA GLY A 342 -26.12 7.06 20.63
C GLY A 342 -25.12 6.39 19.69
N LEU A 343 -25.31 6.56 18.38
CA LEU A 343 -24.35 6.07 17.36
C LEU A 343 -23.04 6.86 17.34
N THR A 344 -23.05 8.06 17.92
CA THR A 344 -21.88 8.91 18.08
C THR A 344 -21.84 9.45 19.51
N PRO A 345 -20.64 9.76 20.03
CA PRO A 345 -20.50 10.56 21.25
C PRO A 345 -21.26 11.90 21.15
N PRO A 346 -21.60 12.52 22.29
CA PRO A 346 -22.17 13.86 22.33
C PRO A 346 -21.30 14.88 21.58
N LYS A 347 -21.92 15.84 20.89
CA LYS A 347 -21.17 16.87 20.10
C LYS A 347 -20.13 17.63 20.92
N LYS A 348 -20.40 17.86 22.20
CA LYS A 348 -19.47 18.51 23.15
C LYS A 348 -18.15 17.74 23.31
N GLU A 349 -18.19 16.40 23.20
CA GLU A 349 -17.00 15.55 23.27
C GLU A 349 -16.31 15.43 21.92
N LEU A 350 -17.01 15.62 20.80
CA LEU A 350 -16.42 15.48 19.47
C LEU A 350 -15.65 16.73 19.03
N PHE A 351 -16.07 17.91 19.50
CA PHE A 351 -15.48 19.20 19.12
C PHE A 351 -15.16 20.01 20.37
N ASP A 352 -14.28 19.45 21.21
CA ASP A 352 -13.86 20.08 22.45
C ASP A 352 -12.79 21.16 22.15
N PRO A 353 -12.99 22.42 22.56
CA PRO A 353 -12.00 23.49 22.45
C PRO A 353 -10.68 23.19 23.15
N PHE A 354 -10.65 22.24 24.10
CA PHE A 354 -9.43 21.77 24.76
C PHE A 354 -8.34 21.35 23.78
N TYR A 355 -8.73 20.71 22.66
CA TYR A 355 -7.77 20.25 21.65
C TYR A 355 -7.32 21.35 20.69
N SER A 356 -7.86 22.57 20.77
CA SER A 356 -7.41 23.70 19.95
C SER A 356 -6.12 24.29 20.50
N HIS A 357 -5.10 24.49 19.67
CA HIS A 357 -3.83 25.09 20.11
C HIS A 357 -3.69 26.56 19.71
N VAL A 358 -4.70 27.12 19.03
CA VAL A 358 -4.73 28.53 18.61
C VAL A 358 -5.88 29.27 19.30
N PRO A 359 -5.71 30.55 19.66
CA PRO A 359 -6.76 31.33 20.33
C PRO A 359 -8.04 31.49 19.49
N ASP A 360 -7.93 31.49 18.16
CA ASP A 360 -9.05 31.69 17.24
C ASP A 360 -9.82 30.39 16.92
N GLN A 361 -9.39 29.26 17.49
CA GLN A 361 -9.96 27.92 17.26
C GLN A 361 -10.08 27.50 15.80
N SER A 362 -9.28 28.10 14.90
CA SER A 362 -9.26 27.75 13.48
C SER A 362 -8.82 26.30 13.23
N ASP A 363 -8.15 25.67 14.20
CA ASP A 363 -7.68 24.29 14.14
C ASP A 363 -8.60 23.27 14.83
N LEU A 364 -9.73 23.70 15.40
CA LEU A 364 -10.65 22.87 16.21
C LEU A 364 -11.01 21.56 15.52
N TRP A 365 -11.39 21.61 14.25
CA TRP A 365 -11.90 20.45 13.51
C TRP A 365 -10.82 19.40 13.27
N TRP A 366 -9.69 19.79 12.67
CA TRP A 366 -8.68 18.81 12.29
C TRP A 366 -7.90 18.30 13.50
N ARG A 367 -7.75 19.10 14.57
CA ARG A 367 -7.15 18.62 15.81
C ARG A 367 -8.04 17.62 16.52
N ASN A 368 -9.34 17.89 16.66
CA ASN A 368 -10.24 16.90 17.24
C ASN A 368 -10.24 15.61 16.40
N MET A 369 -10.21 15.69 15.06
CA MET A 369 -10.14 14.49 14.20
C MET A 369 -8.85 13.65 14.34
N LEU A 370 -7.78 14.20 14.91
CA LEU A 370 -6.45 13.55 14.98
C LEU A 370 -5.88 13.39 16.40
N GLU A 371 -6.43 14.10 17.38
CA GLU A 371 -5.91 14.21 18.75
C GLU A 371 -6.98 13.91 19.80
N ASN A 372 -8.27 14.10 19.50
CA ASN A 372 -9.35 13.78 20.42
C ASN A 372 -9.68 12.28 20.36
N PRO A 373 -9.46 11.50 21.44
CA PRO A 373 -9.68 10.06 21.44
C PRO A 373 -11.09 9.65 21.02
N SER A 374 -12.13 10.37 21.47
CA SER A 374 -13.52 10.06 21.14
C SER A 374 -13.82 10.23 19.64
N LEU A 375 -13.37 11.34 19.04
CA LEU A 375 -13.58 11.57 17.61
C LEU A 375 -12.69 10.68 16.74
N VAL A 376 -11.43 10.46 17.11
CA VAL A 376 -10.52 9.54 16.40
C VAL A 376 -11.07 8.12 16.39
N GLN A 377 -11.65 7.66 17.51
CA GLN A 377 -12.30 6.35 17.57
C GLN A 377 -13.53 6.29 16.65
N LEU A 378 -14.36 7.33 16.64
CA LEU A 378 -15.52 7.43 15.73
C LEU A 378 -15.09 7.44 14.26
N ASP A 379 -14.09 8.25 13.89
CA ASP A 379 -13.56 8.34 12.53
C ASP A 379 -13.06 6.98 12.04
N HIS A 380 -12.35 6.23 12.89
CA HIS A 380 -11.92 4.88 12.57
C HIS A 380 -13.11 3.92 12.37
N ARG A 381 -14.14 3.97 13.23
CA ARG A 381 -15.36 3.16 13.08
C ARG A 381 -16.10 3.47 11.77
N ILE A 382 -16.20 4.74 11.38
CA ILE A 382 -16.81 5.18 10.12
C ILE A 382 -15.98 4.68 8.93
N LEU A 383 -14.65 4.81 8.98
CA LEU A 383 -13.76 4.32 7.93
C LEU A 383 -13.81 2.78 7.80
N ALA A 384 -13.86 2.06 8.91
CA ALA A 384 -13.97 0.60 8.95
C ALA A 384 -15.29 0.11 8.33
N THR A 385 -16.42 0.69 8.73
CA THR A 385 -17.75 0.35 8.18
C THR A 385 -17.88 0.75 6.70
N THR A 386 -17.30 1.89 6.30
CA THR A 386 -17.20 2.32 4.90
C THR A 386 -16.36 1.33 4.08
N THR A 387 -15.22 0.90 4.62
CA THR A 387 -14.33 -0.09 3.97
C THR A 387 -15.04 -1.42 3.77
N PHE A 388 -15.69 -1.93 4.81
CA PHE A 388 -16.48 -3.16 4.75
C PHE A 388 -17.57 -3.05 3.68
N THR A 389 -18.38 -2.00 3.72
CA THR A 389 -19.46 -1.76 2.76
C THR A 389 -18.93 -1.63 1.33
N ALA A 390 -17.79 -0.95 1.12
CA ALA A 390 -17.18 -0.81 -0.19
C ALA A 390 -16.64 -2.15 -0.75
N VAL A 391 -16.04 -2.99 0.10
CA VAL A 391 -15.60 -4.34 -0.29
C VAL A 391 -16.80 -5.22 -0.64
N MET A 392 -17.84 -5.21 0.19
CA MET A 392 -19.07 -5.95 -0.06
C MET A 392 -19.80 -5.44 -1.31
N GLY A 393 -19.81 -4.13 -1.55
CA GLY A 393 -20.32 -3.51 -2.77
C GLY A 393 -19.57 -3.94 -4.02
N MET A 394 -18.22 -4.02 -3.97
CA MET A 394 -17.42 -4.56 -5.07
C MET A 394 -17.72 -6.06 -5.31
N TRP A 395 -17.87 -6.84 -4.25
CA TRP A 395 -18.24 -8.25 -4.35
C TRP A 395 -19.63 -8.40 -4.99
N ALA A 396 -20.63 -7.66 -4.52
CA ALA A 396 -21.98 -7.67 -5.09
C ALA A 396 -21.96 -7.25 -6.57
N TYR A 397 -21.25 -6.16 -6.90
CA TYR A 397 -21.07 -5.70 -8.27
C TYR A 397 -20.45 -6.78 -9.17
N THR A 398 -19.41 -7.48 -8.72
CA THR A 398 -18.74 -8.51 -9.52
C THR A 398 -19.50 -9.85 -9.58
N LYS A 399 -20.31 -10.15 -8.56
CA LYS A 399 -21.11 -11.39 -8.46
C LYS A 399 -22.44 -11.29 -9.21
N PHE A 400 -23.16 -10.19 -9.07
CA PHE A 400 -24.53 -10.03 -9.56
C PHE A 400 -24.63 -9.31 -10.90
N ASN A 401 -23.60 -8.60 -11.36
CA ASN A 401 -23.58 -8.04 -12.72
C ASN A 401 -23.14 -9.12 -13.73
N PRO A 402 -24.04 -9.63 -14.61
CA PRO A 402 -23.70 -10.74 -15.51
C PRO A 402 -22.58 -10.39 -16.50
N LYS A 403 -22.54 -9.13 -16.96
CA LYS A 403 -21.53 -8.63 -17.91
C LYS A 403 -20.14 -8.63 -17.27
N VAL A 404 -20.02 -8.18 -16.02
CA VAL A 404 -18.74 -8.15 -15.31
C VAL A 404 -18.31 -9.58 -14.97
N ARG A 405 -19.25 -10.38 -14.45
CA ARG A 405 -19.02 -11.76 -14.06
C ARG A 405 -18.47 -12.56 -15.23
N SER A 406 -19.08 -12.50 -16.43
CA SER A 406 -18.63 -13.25 -17.61
C SER A 406 -17.23 -12.86 -18.08
N LEU A 407 -16.87 -11.57 -17.98
CA LEU A 407 -15.56 -11.05 -18.39
C LEU A 407 -14.44 -11.34 -17.38
N MET A 408 -14.76 -11.55 -16.11
CA MET A 408 -13.73 -11.76 -15.08
C MET A 408 -13.05 -13.12 -15.20
N THR A 409 -11.72 -13.11 -15.10
CA THR A 409 -10.91 -14.33 -15.03
C THR A 409 -11.11 -15.07 -13.70
N GLY A 410 -10.98 -16.40 -13.71
CA GLY A 410 -11.09 -17.23 -12.49
C GLY A 410 -10.19 -16.77 -11.33
N PRO A 411 -8.91 -16.41 -11.56
CA PRO A 411 -8.05 -15.82 -10.52
C PRO A 411 -8.57 -14.49 -9.95
N ALA A 412 -9.14 -13.62 -10.78
CA ALA A 412 -9.72 -12.36 -10.30
C ALA A 412 -10.94 -12.61 -9.40
N ARG A 413 -11.82 -13.55 -9.78
CA ARG A 413 -12.98 -13.93 -8.95
C ARG A 413 -12.56 -14.48 -7.59
N ARG A 414 -11.59 -15.40 -7.56
CA ARG A 414 -11.02 -15.93 -6.31
C ARG A 414 -10.37 -14.83 -5.46
N GLY A 415 -9.68 -13.88 -6.08
CA GLY A 415 -9.09 -12.75 -5.37
C GLY A 415 -10.13 -11.86 -4.69
N VAL A 416 -11.26 -11.58 -5.36
CA VAL A 416 -12.38 -10.84 -4.74
C VAL A 416 -12.94 -11.61 -3.54
N THR A 417 -13.20 -12.91 -3.68
CA THR A 417 -13.66 -13.74 -2.54
C THR A 417 -12.66 -13.76 -1.39
N GLY A 418 -11.37 -13.80 -1.68
CA GLY A 418 -10.32 -13.72 -0.65
C GLY A 418 -10.34 -12.39 0.11
N VAL A 419 -10.49 -11.26 -0.59
CA VAL A 419 -10.63 -9.93 0.04
C VAL A 419 -11.89 -9.85 0.90
N VAL A 420 -13.00 -10.47 0.48
CA VAL A 420 -14.22 -10.58 1.29
C VAL A 420 -13.97 -11.36 2.58
N GLY A 421 -13.29 -12.51 2.52
CA GLY A 421 -12.94 -13.27 3.73
C GLY A 421 -12.08 -12.45 4.70
N LEU A 422 -11.09 -11.72 4.18
CA LEU A 422 -10.20 -10.88 4.98
C LEU A 422 -10.93 -9.70 5.62
N VAL A 423 -11.88 -9.06 4.93
CA VAL A 423 -12.62 -7.91 5.52
C VAL A 423 -13.59 -8.37 6.61
N TRP A 424 -14.20 -9.54 6.47
CA TRP A 424 -15.02 -10.13 7.53
C TRP A 424 -14.19 -10.45 8.77
N MET A 425 -13.06 -11.13 8.59
CA MET A 425 -12.10 -11.38 9.66
C MET A 425 -11.69 -10.08 10.36
N GLN A 426 -11.41 -9.02 9.59
CA GLN A 426 -10.99 -7.73 10.12
C GLN A 426 -12.06 -7.06 10.99
N VAL A 427 -13.32 -7.07 10.54
CA VAL A 427 -14.44 -6.51 11.30
C VAL A 427 -14.68 -7.29 12.58
N ILE A 428 -14.64 -8.63 12.53
CA ILE A 428 -14.76 -9.49 13.71
C ILE A 428 -13.67 -9.14 14.72
N LEU A 429 -12.40 -9.11 14.30
CA LEU A 429 -11.28 -8.76 15.17
C LEU A 429 -11.42 -7.34 15.75
N GLY A 430 -11.90 -6.38 14.96
CA GLY A 430 -12.07 -4.99 15.42
C GLY A 430 -13.16 -4.86 16.48
N ILE A 431 -14.31 -5.49 16.26
CA ILE A 431 -15.41 -5.52 17.24
C ILE A 431 -14.97 -6.27 18.49
N SER A 432 -14.31 -7.42 18.36
CA SER A 432 -13.78 -8.18 19.50
C SER A 432 -12.74 -7.37 20.30
N THR A 433 -11.90 -6.58 19.63
CA THR A 433 -10.94 -5.69 20.30
C THR A 433 -11.66 -4.67 21.18
N LEU A 434 -12.80 -4.14 20.74
CA LEU A 434 -13.61 -3.20 21.55
C LEU A 434 -14.31 -3.92 22.71
N LEU A 435 -15.04 -4.99 22.42
CA LEU A 435 -15.88 -5.68 23.42
C LEU A 435 -15.06 -6.29 24.57
N TYR A 436 -13.82 -6.70 24.31
CA TYR A 436 -12.94 -7.28 25.33
C TYR A 436 -11.93 -6.30 25.93
N LEU A 437 -12.11 -4.99 25.76
CA LEU A 437 -11.24 -3.95 26.32
C LEU A 437 -9.78 -4.06 25.86
N VAL A 438 -9.57 -4.16 24.55
CA VAL A 438 -8.27 -4.14 23.86
C VAL A 438 -7.29 -5.21 24.38
N PRO A 439 -7.66 -6.50 24.41
CA PRO A 439 -6.72 -7.53 24.86
C PRO A 439 -5.59 -7.66 23.83
N VAL A 440 -4.34 -7.64 24.31
CA VAL A 440 -3.12 -7.57 23.48
C VAL A 440 -3.11 -8.56 22.31
N PRO A 441 -3.48 -9.86 22.49
CA PRO A 441 -3.49 -10.81 21.38
C PRO A 441 -4.50 -10.45 20.28
N VAL A 442 -5.69 -9.98 20.64
CA VAL A 442 -6.75 -9.64 19.67
C VAL A 442 -6.43 -8.32 18.97
N ALA A 443 -5.94 -7.33 19.71
CA ALA A 443 -5.51 -6.05 19.15
C ALA A 443 -4.34 -6.22 18.17
N SER A 444 -3.36 -7.06 18.52
CA SER A 444 -2.25 -7.42 17.64
C SER A 444 -2.72 -8.22 16.41
N ALA A 445 -3.64 -9.17 16.59
CA ALA A 445 -4.27 -9.88 15.48
C ALA A 445 -5.07 -8.94 14.56
N HIS A 446 -5.75 -7.93 15.11
CA HIS A 446 -6.46 -6.92 14.33
C HIS A 446 -5.49 -6.08 13.48
N GLN A 447 -4.34 -5.68 14.02
CA GLN A 447 -3.29 -5.01 13.26
C GLN A 447 -2.70 -5.92 12.15
N ALA A 448 -2.43 -7.19 12.47
CA ALA A 448 -1.98 -8.18 11.49
C ALA A 448 -3.01 -8.38 10.37
N GLY A 449 -4.29 -8.44 10.74
CA GLY A 449 -5.43 -8.55 9.83
C GLY A 449 -5.57 -7.35 8.90
N ALA A 450 -5.29 -6.13 9.38
CA ALA A 450 -5.32 -4.93 8.55
C ALA A 450 -4.28 -5.01 7.43
N LEU A 451 -3.05 -5.39 7.78
CA LEU A 451 -1.98 -5.58 6.79
C LEU A 451 -2.29 -6.77 5.86
N ALA A 452 -2.89 -7.85 6.36
CA ALA A 452 -3.33 -8.99 5.55
C ALA A 452 -4.43 -8.59 4.54
N LEU A 453 -5.43 -7.79 4.96
CA LEU A 453 -6.47 -7.25 4.07
C LEU A 453 -5.87 -6.36 2.98
N LEU A 454 -4.92 -5.50 3.34
CA LEU A 454 -4.18 -4.67 2.38
C LEU A 454 -3.38 -5.52 1.39
N THR A 455 -2.74 -6.59 1.89
CA THR A 455 -2.02 -7.59 1.10
C THR A 455 -2.94 -8.32 0.12
N GLY A 456 -4.11 -8.76 0.57
CA GLY A 456 -5.12 -9.40 -0.27
C GLY A 456 -5.61 -8.47 -1.37
N THR A 457 -5.81 -7.19 -1.05
CA THR A 457 -6.29 -6.16 -1.98
C THR A 457 -5.24 -5.84 -3.04
N ILE A 458 -3.97 -5.66 -2.66
CA ILE A 458 -2.89 -5.42 -3.62
C ILE A 458 -2.60 -6.67 -4.46
N PHE A 459 -2.74 -7.87 -3.89
CA PHE A 459 -2.61 -9.13 -4.63
C PHE A 459 -3.70 -9.29 -5.68
N LEU A 460 -4.96 -8.96 -5.36
CA LEU A 460 -6.05 -8.86 -6.34
C LEU A 460 -5.69 -7.86 -7.44
N GLY A 461 -5.20 -6.67 -7.06
CA GLY A 461 -4.65 -5.68 -7.97
C GLY A 461 -3.59 -6.26 -8.91
N ASN A 462 -2.68 -7.08 -8.39
CA ASN A 462 -1.64 -7.73 -9.20
C ASN A 462 -2.19 -8.73 -10.22
N ARG A 463 -3.33 -9.35 -9.96
CA ARG A 463 -3.97 -10.26 -10.92
C ARG A 463 -4.62 -9.54 -12.10
N ILE A 464 -4.97 -8.26 -11.94
CA ILE A 464 -5.79 -7.50 -12.90
C ILE A 464 -5.06 -6.32 -13.53
N TRP A 465 -4.06 -5.75 -12.86
CA TRP A 465 -3.25 -4.65 -13.38
C TRP A 465 -2.00 -5.20 -14.07
N ILE A 466 -2.02 -5.16 -15.40
CA ILE A 466 -0.89 -5.58 -16.20
C ILE A 466 -0.12 -4.35 -16.69
N SER A 467 1.20 -4.38 -16.58
CA SER A 467 2.05 -3.25 -16.95
C SER A 467 2.16 -3.14 -18.47
N ARG A 468 2.17 -1.90 -19.00
CA ARG A 468 2.35 -1.63 -20.44
C ARG A 468 3.64 -2.26 -20.99
N ARG A 469 4.70 -2.32 -20.18
CA ARG A 469 5.97 -2.94 -20.55
C ARG A 469 5.83 -4.44 -20.74
N LEU A 470 5.16 -5.13 -19.82
CA LEU A 470 4.91 -6.57 -19.95
C LEU A 470 4.09 -6.85 -21.20
N THR A 471 3.05 -6.05 -21.47
CA THR A 471 2.26 -6.13 -22.71
C THR A 471 3.15 -6.00 -23.95
N ALA A 472 4.06 -5.02 -23.97
CA ALA A 472 4.99 -4.84 -25.08
C ALA A 472 5.96 -6.03 -25.25
N GLN A 473 6.49 -6.57 -24.15
CA GLN A 473 7.37 -7.75 -24.18
C GLN A 473 6.65 -9.00 -24.68
N ILE A 474 5.39 -9.21 -24.29
CA ILE A 474 4.57 -10.33 -24.78
C ILE A 474 4.33 -10.18 -26.28
N ALA A 475 3.94 -8.99 -26.74
CA ALA A 475 3.73 -8.72 -28.17
C ALA A 475 5.00 -8.95 -29.00
N GLN A 476 6.17 -8.51 -28.50
CA GLN A 476 7.45 -8.74 -29.16
C GLN A 476 7.78 -10.23 -29.27
N ARG A 477 7.61 -11.01 -28.20
CA ARG A 477 7.87 -12.47 -28.22
C ARG A 477 6.94 -13.20 -29.17
N LEU A 478 5.67 -12.80 -29.26
CA LEU A 478 4.72 -13.35 -30.22
C LEU A 478 5.09 -13.03 -31.66
N ALA A 479 5.55 -11.80 -31.94
CA ALA A 479 6.01 -11.41 -33.27
C ALA A 479 7.22 -12.25 -33.70
N VAL A 480 8.21 -12.42 -32.82
CA VAL A 480 9.39 -13.27 -33.08
C VAL A 480 9.00 -14.72 -33.32
N ALA A 481 8.09 -15.28 -32.51
CA ALA A 481 7.61 -16.65 -32.69
C ALA A 481 6.91 -16.85 -34.05
N LYS A 482 6.08 -15.88 -34.48
CA LYS A 482 5.42 -15.90 -35.80
C LYS A 482 6.44 -15.81 -36.94
N SER A 483 7.40 -14.89 -36.86
CA SER A 483 8.45 -14.74 -37.88
C SER A 483 9.37 -15.96 -37.97
N GLY A 484 9.67 -16.62 -36.84
CA GLY A 484 10.42 -17.87 -36.79
C GLY A 484 9.67 -19.02 -37.45
N ALA A 485 8.37 -19.17 -37.16
CA ALA A 485 7.52 -20.17 -37.80
C ALA A 485 7.44 -19.96 -39.33
N MET A 486 7.27 -18.71 -39.78
CA MET A 486 7.20 -18.37 -41.21
C MET A 486 8.52 -18.63 -41.96
N ARG A 487 9.67 -18.47 -41.30
CA ARG A 487 10.97 -18.84 -41.87
C ARG A 487 11.17 -20.36 -41.96
N SER A 488 10.65 -21.12 -40.99
CA SER A 488 10.69 -22.59 -41.00
C SER A 488 9.85 -23.17 -42.15
N THR A 489 8.64 -22.64 -42.37
CA THR A 489 7.76 -23.10 -43.46
C THR A 489 8.33 -22.76 -44.84
N HIS A 490 8.95 -21.59 -45.01
CA HIS A 490 9.63 -21.24 -46.27
C HIS A 490 10.86 -22.11 -46.57
N ARG A 491 11.55 -22.61 -45.54
CA ARG A 491 12.72 -23.48 -45.71
C ARG A 491 12.32 -24.92 -46.11
N LEU A 492 11.20 -25.40 -45.59
CA LEU A 492 10.60 -26.69 -46.00
C LEU A 492 10.02 -26.63 -47.41
N GLY A 493 9.42 -25.50 -47.82
CA GLY A 493 8.86 -25.33 -49.17
C GLY A 493 9.90 -25.19 -50.29
N ARG A 494 11.19 -24.95 -49.99
CA ARG A 494 12.28 -24.93 -50.98
C ARG A 494 13.04 -26.26 -51.09
N GLY A 495 12.69 -27.28 -50.31
CA GLY A 495 13.35 -28.60 -50.32
C GLY A 495 12.80 -29.60 -51.35
N HIS A 496 11.77 -29.25 -52.11
CA HIS A 496 11.14 -30.11 -53.13
C HIS A 496 11.06 -29.39 -54.48
N ILE A 497 12.20 -29.23 -55.13
CA ILE A 497 12.27 -29.12 -56.60
C ILE A 497 13.39 -30.08 -57.02
N GLN A 498 13.07 -31.38 -57.05
CA GLN A 498 13.89 -32.34 -57.78
C GLN A 498 13.58 -32.14 -59.26
N HIS A 499 14.54 -31.60 -60.01
CA HIS A 499 14.49 -31.61 -61.47
C HIS A 499 14.57 -33.06 -61.95
N PRO A 500 13.65 -33.51 -62.84
CA PRO A 500 13.81 -34.81 -63.49
C PRO A 500 14.98 -34.69 -64.48
N VAL A 501 16.08 -35.38 -64.19
CA VAL A 501 17.18 -35.55 -65.15
C VAL A 501 16.70 -36.54 -66.19
N THR A 502 16.38 -36.03 -67.38
CA THR A 502 16.21 -36.81 -68.60
C THR A 502 17.59 -36.93 -69.24
N THR A 503 18.11 -38.15 -69.37
CA THR A 503 19.26 -38.45 -70.24
C THR A 503 18.96 -39.72 -71.03
N LEU A 504 19.15 -39.56 -72.34
CA LEU A 504 19.11 -40.53 -73.44
C LEU A 504 20.07 -41.71 -73.24
#